data_AF-A0ABD3TI75-F1
#
_entry.id   AF-A0ABD3TI75-F1
#
_cell.length_a   1.000
_cell.length_b   1.000
_cell.length_c   1.000
_cell.angle_alpha   90.00
_cell.angle_beta   90.00
_cell.angle_gamma   90.00
#
_symmetry.space_group_name_H-M   'P 1'
#
loop_
_entity.id
_entity.type
_entity.pdbx_description
1 polymer ?
#
loop_
_entity_poly.entity_id
_entity_poly.type
_entity_poly.pdbx_seq_one_letter_code
_entity_poly.pdbx_strand_id
1 'polypeptide(L)'
;MLQDGMAVALFAHALLIKMAHKTDDKDLKDKCEKVSCEFTTLAIGILKKGYEKGGVNLARKLLIHEQTRWPNTSCVLIAVNAENKQFISDHACQEVFNNIWMRNIKQNTGMLRNNLKLLLCIFLPFLILCLISFKKEKEHTTFNDRKTPIGQKANTGQNSNQENKPLKDTNTDRSKNGLEPTVWDKIKYFYQAPVVICFHNVFWSTSSKDIASKFYNYIKDGWNIIDIATVFLFLIGMILRIVDNPEVADSALVVHGVNLITFYLRLLHIFSVHKVLGPKLVMIIHMEKKK
;
A
#
# COMPACT_ATOMS: atom_id res chain seq x y z
N MET A 1 -24.94 -8.37 -1.41
CA MET A 1 -25.47 -7.04 -1.03
C MET A 1 -24.47 -6.19 -0.26
N LEU A 2 -23.88 -6.64 0.86
CA LEU A 2 -22.94 -5.80 1.63
C LEU A 2 -21.60 -5.56 0.90
N GLN A 3 -21.13 -6.54 0.12
CA GLN A 3 -19.87 -6.44 -0.65
C GLN A 3 -19.90 -5.30 -1.68
N ASP A 4 -20.99 -5.19 -2.45
CA ASP A 4 -21.10 -4.14 -3.48
C ASP A 4 -21.47 -2.77 -2.89
N GLY A 5 -22.02 -2.73 -1.67
CA GLY A 5 -22.47 -1.49 -1.03
C GLY A 5 -21.36 -0.46 -0.83
N MET A 6 -20.15 -0.92 -0.48
CA MET A 6 -18.98 -0.05 -0.33
C MET A 6 -18.54 0.52 -1.69
N ALA A 7 -18.44 -0.32 -2.71
CA ALA A 7 -18.03 0.11 -4.05
C ALA A 7 -19.04 1.09 -4.67
N VAL A 8 -20.34 0.85 -4.49
CA VAL A 8 -21.41 1.74 -4.94
C VAL A 8 -21.33 3.10 -4.24
N ALA A 9 -21.11 3.14 -2.93
CA ALA A 9 -20.95 4.40 -2.19
C ALA A 9 -19.72 5.18 -2.66
N LEU A 10 -18.59 4.51 -2.87
CA LEU A 10 -17.36 5.13 -3.39
C LEU A 10 -17.53 5.64 -4.83
N PHE A 11 -18.26 4.90 -5.67
CA PHE A 11 -18.57 5.33 -7.03
C PHE A 11 -19.52 6.53 -7.04
N ALA A 12 -20.53 6.55 -6.17
CA ALA A 12 -21.44 7.69 -6.02
C ALA A 12 -20.68 8.95 -5.60
N HIS A 13 -19.75 8.84 -4.64
CA HIS A 13 -18.82 9.91 -4.27
C HIS A 13 -18.02 10.41 -5.49
N ALA A 14 -17.39 9.48 -6.23
CA ALA A 14 -16.59 9.80 -7.41
C ALA A 14 -17.40 10.55 -8.48
N LEU A 15 -18.65 10.11 -8.70
CA LEU A 15 -19.56 10.72 -9.66
C LEU A 15 -19.97 12.13 -9.21
N LEU A 16 -20.31 12.31 -7.94
CA LEU A 16 -20.72 13.62 -7.40
C LEU A 16 -19.60 14.64 -7.42
N ILE A 17 -18.35 14.25 -7.10
CA ILE A 17 -17.20 15.16 -7.22
C ILE A 17 -16.97 15.56 -8.68
N LYS A 18 -17.08 14.62 -9.62
CA LYS A 18 -16.98 14.93 -11.05
C LYS A 18 -18.10 15.86 -11.54
N MET A 19 -19.32 15.69 -11.04
CA MET A 19 -20.43 16.60 -11.35
C MET A 19 -20.20 17.99 -10.73
N ALA A 20 -19.75 18.05 -9.47
CA ALA A 20 -19.44 19.29 -8.77
C ALA A 20 -18.36 20.12 -9.50
N HIS A 21 -17.38 19.45 -10.10
CA HIS A 21 -16.33 20.11 -10.89
C HIS A 21 -16.82 20.62 -12.26
N LYS A 22 -17.91 20.08 -12.79
CA LYS A 22 -18.46 20.45 -14.11
C LYS A 22 -19.58 21.49 -14.02
N THR A 23 -20.06 21.79 -12.82
CA THR A 23 -21.18 22.70 -12.59
C THR A 23 -20.66 24.08 -12.21
N ASP A 24 -21.19 25.13 -12.84
CA ASP A 24 -20.85 26.53 -12.53
C ASP A 24 -21.64 27.12 -11.33
N ASP A 25 -22.78 26.51 -11.00
CA ASP A 25 -23.60 26.87 -9.84
C ASP A 25 -22.90 26.44 -8.53
N LYS A 26 -22.50 27.44 -7.75
CA LYS A 26 -21.84 27.27 -6.45
C LYS A 26 -22.71 26.53 -5.43
N ASP A 27 -24.02 26.82 -5.40
CA ASP A 27 -24.91 26.20 -4.42
C ASP A 27 -25.12 24.71 -4.74
N LEU A 28 -25.18 24.37 -6.03
CA LEU A 28 -25.25 22.98 -6.48
C LEU A 28 -23.92 22.25 -6.21
N LYS A 29 -22.79 22.91 -6.44
CA LYS A 29 -21.46 22.38 -6.13
C LYS A 29 -21.34 22.02 -4.64
N ASP A 30 -21.69 22.94 -3.75
CA ASP A 30 -21.62 22.74 -2.29
C ASP A 30 -22.54 21.59 -1.84
N LYS A 31 -23.74 21.48 -2.43
CA LYS A 31 -24.66 20.35 -2.18
C LYS A 31 -24.09 19.02 -2.66
N CYS A 32 -23.52 18.97 -3.86
CA CYS A 32 -22.90 17.76 -4.40
C CYS A 32 -21.72 17.30 -3.54
N GLU A 33 -20.85 18.22 -3.10
CA GLU A 33 -19.73 17.92 -2.21
C GLU A 33 -20.22 17.39 -0.85
N LYS A 34 -21.27 18.00 -0.28
CA LYS A 34 -21.86 17.53 0.99
C LYS A 34 -22.41 16.11 0.89
N VAL A 35 -23.22 15.82 -0.13
CA VAL A 35 -23.79 14.48 -0.35
C VAL A 35 -22.67 13.47 -0.65
N SER A 36 -21.63 13.92 -1.35
CA SER A 36 -20.45 13.10 -1.63
C SER A 36 -19.71 12.68 -0.35
N CYS A 37 -19.61 13.57 0.64
CA CYS A 37 -19.06 13.27 1.96
C CYS A 37 -19.92 12.29 2.76
N GLU A 38 -21.25 12.34 2.62
CA GLU A 38 -22.17 11.38 3.26
C GLU A 38 -21.94 9.97 2.71
N PHE A 39 -21.80 9.81 1.39
CA PHE A 39 -21.47 8.52 0.78
C PHE A 39 -20.10 7.98 1.24
N THR A 40 -19.10 8.85 1.37
CA THR A 40 -17.81 8.47 1.96
C THR A 40 -17.96 7.94 3.39
N THR A 41 -18.75 8.63 4.21
CA THR A 41 -18.98 8.25 5.60
C THR A 41 -19.68 6.88 5.68
N LEU A 42 -20.62 6.61 4.78
CA LEU A 42 -21.26 5.29 4.65
C LEU A 42 -20.24 4.21 4.26
N ALA A 43 -19.37 4.46 3.28
CA ALA A 43 -18.33 3.52 2.86
C ALA A 43 -17.36 3.20 4.01
N ILE A 44 -16.93 4.21 4.77
CA ILE A 44 -16.11 4.04 5.98
C ILE A 44 -16.85 3.21 7.03
N GLY A 45 -18.14 3.47 7.25
CA GLY A 45 -18.98 2.72 8.18
C GLY A 45 -19.08 1.23 7.82
N ILE A 46 -19.19 0.90 6.53
CA ILE A 46 -19.18 -0.50 6.05
C ILE A 46 -17.81 -1.13 6.32
N LEU A 47 -16.71 -0.40 6.05
CA LEU A 47 -15.35 -0.90 6.29
C LEU A 47 -15.10 -1.18 7.78
N LYS A 48 -15.51 -0.27 8.67
CA LYS A 48 -15.40 -0.42 10.13
C LYS A 48 -16.19 -1.61 10.64
N LYS A 49 -17.43 -1.79 10.20
CA LYS A 49 -18.23 -2.98 10.55
C LYS A 49 -17.59 -4.27 10.04
N GLY A 50 -16.98 -4.26 8.86
CA GLY A 50 -16.22 -5.38 8.33
C GLY A 50 -14.99 -5.71 9.18
N TYR A 51 -14.30 -4.66 9.63
CA TYR A 51 -13.15 -4.76 10.53
C TYR A 51 -13.54 -5.30 11.92
N GLU A 52 -14.61 -4.80 12.53
CA GLU A 52 -15.11 -5.26 13.83
C GLU A 52 -15.49 -6.75 13.81
N LYS A 53 -16.08 -7.22 12.70
CA LYS A 53 -16.55 -8.61 12.58
C LYS A 53 -15.45 -9.62 12.25
N GLY A 54 -14.48 -9.24 11.41
CA GLY A 54 -13.51 -10.19 10.85
C GLY A 54 -12.05 -9.70 10.89
N GLY A 55 -11.80 -8.63 11.65
CA GLY A 55 -10.49 -7.99 11.77
C GLY A 55 -9.96 -7.44 10.45
N VAL A 56 -8.65 -7.20 10.44
CA VAL A 56 -7.89 -6.71 9.27
C VAL A 56 -8.06 -7.60 8.04
N ASN A 57 -8.20 -8.92 8.22
CA ASN A 57 -8.24 -9.86 7.09
C ASN A 57 -9.54 -9.76 6.28
N LEU A 58 -10.68 -9.63 6.97
CA LEU A 58 -11.96 -9.43 6.29
C LEU A 58 -12.03 -8.05 5.64
N ALA A 59 -11.57 -7.00 6.34
CA ALA A 59 -11.47 -5.66 5.78
C ALA A 59 -10.59 -5.62 4.52
N ARG A 60 -9.44 -6.31 4.54
CA ARG A 60 -8.56 -6.50 3.39
C ARG A 60 -9.30 -7.16 2.22
N LYS A 61 -10.02 -8.25 2.49
CA LYS A 61 -10.78 -8.96 1.46
C LYS A 61 -11.85 -8.05 0.85
N LEU A 62 -12.58 -7.29 1.65
CA LEU A 62 -13.59 -6.33 1.16
C LEU A 62 -12.98 -5.22 0.28
N LEU A 63 -11.79 -4.74 0.62
CA LEU A 63 -11.12 -3.65 -0.10
C LEU A 63 -10.48 -4.07 -1.43
N ILE A 64 -9.86 -5.25 -1.47
CA ILE A 64 -9.07 -5.71 -2.64
C ILE A 64 -9.91 -6.57 -3.59
N HIS A 65 -11.02 -7.14 -3.12
CA HIS A 65 -11.89 -7.97 -3.96
C HIS A 65 -12.34 -7.22 -5.21
N GLU A 66 -12.24 -7.90 -6.35
CA GLU A 66 -12.69 -7.40 -7.64
C GLU A 66 -14.21 -7.26 -7.67
N GLN A 67 -14.71 -6.13 -8.13
CA GLN A 67 -16.14 -5.87 -8.10
C GLN A 67 -16.85 -6.56 -9.27
N THR A 68 -17.89 -7.35 -8.98
CA THR A 68 -18.67 -8.06 -10.01
C THR A 68 -19.35 -7.09 -11.00
N ARG A 69 -19.68 -5.88 -10.54
CA ARG A 69 -20.38 -4.86 -11.32
C ARG A 69 -19.45 -3.97 -12.16
N TRP A 70 -18.16 -3.94 -11.81
CA TRP A 70 -17.13 -3.16 -12.48
C TRP A 70 -15.87 -4.02 -12.62
N PRO A 71 -15.73 -4.78 -13.72
CA PRO A 71 -14.61 -5.71 -13.89
C PRO A 71 -13.27 -4.96 -13.86
N ASN A 72 -12.23 -5.62 -13.37
CA ASN A 72 -10.88 -5.08 -13.17
C ASN A 72 -10.79 -3.88 -12.20
N THR A 73 -11.81 -3.65 -11.36
CA THR A 73 -11.76 -2.57 -10.35
C THR A 73 -11.96 -3.11 -8.94
N SER A 74 -11.19 -2.57 -8.00
CA SER A 74 -11.33 -2.81 -6.56
C SER A 74 -11.84 -1.56 -5.87
N CYS A 75 -12.40 -1.71 -4.66
CA CYS A 75 -12.83 -0.56 -3.85
C CYS A 75 -11.70 0.45 -3.62
N VAL A 76 -10.48 -0.05 -3.41
CA VAL A 76 -9.29 0.79 -3.28
C VAL A 76 -9.03 1.60 -4.54
N LEU A 77 -9.09 0.96 -5.71
CA LEU A 77 -8.83 1.65 -6.99
C LEU A 77 -9.88 2.74 -7.25
N ILE A 78 -11.16 2.46 -6.97
CA ILE A 78 -12.24 3.45 -7.10
C ILE A 78 -11.98 4.64 -6.16
N ALA A 79 -11.63 4.39 -4.90
CA ALA A 79 -11.36 5.45 -3.92
C ALA A 79 -10.16 6.32 -4.31
N VAL A 80 -9.08 5.72 -4.82
CA VAL A 80 -7.87 6.44 -5.26
C VAL A 80 -8.16 7.26 -6.52
N ASN A 81 -8.85 6.70 -7.50
CA ASN A 81 -9.22 7.40 -8.73
C ASN A 81 -10.22 8.55 -8.48
N ALA A 82 -10.96 8.50 -7.37
CA ALA A 82 -11.84 9.56 -6.92
C ALA A 82 -11.16 10.60 -6.01
N GLU A 83 -9.86 10.45 -5.72
CA GLU A 83 -9.11 11.28 -4.78
C GLU A 83 -9.78 11.39 -3.39
N ASN A 84 -10.44 10.33 -2.92
CA ASN A 84 -11.18 10.34 -1.67
C ASN A 84 -10.25 10.27 -0.43
N LYS A 85 -9.71 11.43 -0.06
CA LYS A 85 -8.76 11.59 1.05
C LYS A 85 -9.33 11.11 2.38
N GLN A 86 -10.61 11.36 2.64
CA GLN A 86 -11.28 10.99 3.89
C GLN A 86 -11.41 9.47 4.05
N PHE A 87 -11.70 8.75 2.97
CA PHE A 87 -11.74 7.28 3.01
C PHE A 87 -10.33 6.68 3.19
N ILE A 88 -9.34 7.21 2.46
CA ILE A 88 -7.97 6.69 2.49
C ILE A 88 -7.29 6.95 3.84
N SER A 89 -7.56 8.10 4.48
CA SER A 89 -6.97 8.46 5.77
C SER A 89 -7.61 7.75 6.97
N ASP A 90 -8.73 7.02 6.78
CA ASP A 90 -9.38 6.30 7.86
C ASP A 90 -8.45 5.21 8.45
N HIS A 91 -8.50 5.05 9.77
CA HIS A 91 -7.65 4.12 10.50
C HIS A 91 -7.78 2.68 10.00
N ALA A 92 -9.00 2.19 9.72
CA ALA A 92 -9.19 0.82 9.26
C ALA A 92 -8.58 0.62 7.86
N CYS A 93 -8.64 1.64 7.01
CA CYS A 93 -8.03 1.64 5.68
C CYS A 93 -6.50 1.61 5.77
N GLN A 94 -5.93 2.49 6.61
CA GLN A 94 -4.49 2.56 6.87
C GLN A 94 -3.91 1.28 7.47
N GLU A 95 -4.64 0.63 8.38
CA GLU A 95 -4.20 -0.64 8.96
C GLU A 95 -4.22 -1.78 7.93
N VAL A 96 -5.22 -1.81 7.04
CA VAL A 96 -5.24 -2.74 5.91
C VAL A 96 -4.07 -2.49 4.97
N PHE A 97 -3.78 -1.23 4.59
CA PHE A 97 -2.63 -0.92 3.74
C PHE A 97 -1.30 -1.28 4.40
N ASN A 98 -1.15 -0.99 5.69
CA ASN A 98 0.00 -1.40 6.48
C ASN A 98 0.13 -2.94 6.51
N ASN A 99 -0.98 -3.66 6.64
CA ASN A 99 -0.99 -5.13 6.59
C ASN A 99 -0.62 -5.69 5.20
N ILE A 100 -1.10 -5.08 4.11
CA ILE A 100 -0.70 -5.41 2.74
C ILE A 100 0.80 -5.14 2.54
N TRP A 101 1.26 -3.97 2.97
CA TRP A 101 2.65 -3.52 2.87
C TRP A 101 3.62 -4.50 3.56
N MET A 102 3.25 -4.95 4.75
CA MET A 102 4.06 -5.85 5.56
C MET A 102 3.80 -7.34 5.33
N ARG A 103 2.79 -7.68 4.52
CA ARG A 103 2.44 -9.06 4.15
C ARG A 103 2.47 -10.02 5.35
N ASN A 104 1.67 -9.73 6.39
CA ASN A 104 1.53 -10.55 7.61
C ASN A 104 2.78 -10.72 8.49
N ILE A 105 3.85 -9.95 8.26
CA ILE A 105 4.97 -9.83 9.23
C ILE A 105 4.43 -9.14 10.48
N LYS A 106 4.60 -9.75 11.67
CA LYS A 106 4.21 -9.09 12.93
C LYS A 106 5.12 -7.88 13.16
N GLN A 107 4.53 -6.69 13.30
CA GLN A 107 5.23 -5.54 13.89
C GLN A 107 5.41 -5.82 15.38
N ASN A 108 6.52 -6.44 15.77
CA ASN A 108 6.84 -6.55 17.19
C ASN A 108 7.53 -5.25 17.64
N THR A 109 7.00 -4.63 18.70
CA THR A 109 7.38 -3.33 19.26
C THR A 109 8.68 -3.42 20.09
N GLY A 110 9.69 -4.14 19.58
CA GLY A 110 10.98 -4.33 20.26
C GLY A 110 12.03 -3.28 19.86
N MET A 111 12.93 -2.99 20.80
CA MET A 111 13.92 -1.89 20.84
C MET A 111 14.83 -1.69 19.61
N LEU A 112 15.02 -2.70 18.76
CA LEU A 112 15.70 -2.54 17.48
C LEU A 112 14.66 -2.19 16.41
N ARG A 113 14.65 -0.92 16.00
CA ARG A 113 13.76 -0.32 14.99
C ARG A 113 13.54 -1.33 13.85
N ASN A 114 12.29 -1.76 13.60
CA ASN A 114 11.93 -2.85 12.68
C ASN A 114 12.64 -2.80 11.32
N ASN A 115 12.98 -1.61 10.85
CA ASN A 115 13.75 -1.38 9.62
C ASN A 115 15.17 -1.99 9.66
N LEU A 116 15.85 -1.98 10.81
CA LEU A 116 17.19 -2.56 10.96
C LEU A 116 17.14 -4.09 10.99
N LYS A 117 16.11 -4.68 11.62
CA LYS A 117 15.88 -6.13 11.56
C LYS A 117 15.57 -6.58 10.14
N LEU A 118 14.74 -5.82 9.41
CA LEU A 118 14.45 -6.07 7.99
C LEU A 118 15.72 -5.96 7.14
N LEU A 119 16.54 -4.93 7.35
CA LEU A 119 17.81 -4.78 6.65
C LEU A 119 18.76 -5.94 6.92
N LEU A 120 18.91 -6.32 8.19
CA LEU A 120 19.76 -7.44 8.60
C LEU A 120 19.28 -8.78 8.00
N CYS A 121 17.96 -8.98 7.91
CA CYS A 121 17.37 -10.17 7.28
C CYS A 121 17.49 -10.17 5.74
N ILE A 122 17.63 -9.00 5.10
CA ILE A 122 17.91 -8.91 3.66
C ILE A 122 19.32 -9.41 3.36
N PHE A 123 20.33 -9.01 4.16
CA PHE A 123 21.72 -9.41 3.98
C PHE A 123 22.02 -10.82 4.50
N LEU A 124 21.29 -11.30 5.51
CA LEU A 124 21.53 -12.60 6.11
C LEU A 124 20.21 -13.42 6.24
N PRO A 125 19.87 -14.24 5.23
CA PRO A 125 18.60 -14.96 5.19
C PRO A 125 18.40 -15.97 6.33
N PHE A 126 19.49 -16.44 6.95
CA PHE A 126 19.43 -17.36 8.09
C PHE A 126 18.76 -16.76 9.34
N LEU A 127 18.77 -15.43 9.48
CA LEU A 127 18.18 -14.72 10.61
C LEU A 127 16.64 -14.63 10.54
N ILE A 128 16.05 -14.90 9.37
CA ILE A 128 14.59 -14.81 9.13
C ILE A 128 13.82 -15.74 10.08
N LEU A 129 14.32 -16.95 10.30
CA LEU A 129 13.64 -17.98 11.10
C LEU A 129 13.68 -17.68 12.61
N CYS A 130 14.66 -16.90 13.06
CA CYS A 130 14.86 -16.58 14.47
C CYS A 130 14.20 -15.24 14.86
N LEU A 131 14.22 -14.24 13.96
CA LEU A 131 13.82 -12.87 14.29
C LEU A 131 12.39 -12.49 13.86
N ILE A 132 11.79 -13.20 12.90
CA ILE A 132 10.50 -12.82 12.31
C ILE A 132 9.41 -13.79 12.75
N SER A 133 8.49 -13.26 13.56
CA SER A 133 7.21 -13.93 13.82
C SER A 133 6.22 -13.59 12.70
N PHE A 134 5.81 -14.60 11.94
CA PHE A 134 4.73 -14.46 10.96
C PHE A 134 3.37 -14.55 11.66
N LYS A 135 2.41 -13.72 11.24
CA LYS A 135 1.01 -13.89 11.66
C LYS A 135 0.44 -15.10 10.90
N LYS A 136 -0.01 -16.13 11.62
CA LYS A 136 -0.66 -17.30 11.03
C LYS A 136 -1.93 -16.81 10.30
N GLU A 137 -2.03 -17.10 9.02
CA GLU A 137 -3.22 -16.78 8.23
C GLU A 137 -4.34 -17.67 8.75
N LYS A 138 -5.28 -17.10 9.51
CA LYS A 138 -6.51 -17.81 9.86
C LYS A 138 -7.40 -17.78 8.62
N GLU A 139 -7.44 -18.91 7.93
CA GLU A 139 -8.23 -19.08 6.71
C GLU A 139 -9.72 -19.28 7.01
N HIS A 140 -10.53 -18.63 6.17
CA HIS A 140 -11.94 -18.88 5.82
C HIS A 140 -13.00 -18.94 6.94
N THR A 141 -13.63 -17.80 7.24
CA THR A 141 -15.09 -17.78 7.30
C THR A 141 -15.61 -17.66 5.88
N THR A 142 -15.99 -18.80 5.31
CA THR A 142 -16.76 -18.90 4.07
C THR A 142 -18.01 -18.04 4.23
N PHE A 143 -18.09 -16.93 3.48
CA PHE A 143 -19.36 -16.25 3.29
C PHE A 143 -20.15 -17.16 2.35
N ASN A 144 -20.89 -18.12 2.92
CA ASN A 144 -21.75 -19.01 2.16
C ASN A 144 -22.70 -18.15 1.33
N ASP A 145 -22.70 -18.40 0.03
CA ASP A 145 -23.79 -18.07 -0.89
C ASP A 145 -25.11 -18.60 -0.29
N ARG A 146 -25.92 -17.70 0.29
CA ARG A 146 -27.35 -17.96 0.40
C ARG A 146 -27.99 -17.58 -0.93
N LYS A 147 -27.95 -18.50 -1.88
CA LYS A 147 -29.11 -18.70 -2.75
C LYS A 147 -29.96 -19.79 -2.12
N THR A 148 -31.08 -19.43 -1.52
CA THR A 148 -32.28 -20.28 -1.59
C THR A 148 -33.54 -19.42 -1.47
N PRO A 149 -34.60 -19.77 -2.23
CA PRO A 149 -35.79 -18.95 -2.45
C PRO A 149 -36.78 -19.10 -1.30
N ILE A 150 -37.65 -18.10 -1.16
CA ILE A 150 -38.86 -18.14 -0.34
C ILE A 150 -39.88 -19.08 -1.01
N GLY A 151 -40.43 -20.07 -0.30
CA GLY A 151 -41.62 -20.82 -0.74
C GLY A 151 -41.86 -22.23 -0.18
N GLN A 152 -42.54 -22.31 0.97
CA GLN A 152 -43.64 -23.22 1.37
C GLN A 152 -43.69 -24.75 1.04
N LYS A 153 -44.02 -25.50 2.12
CA LYS A 153 -44.91 -26.70 2.27
C LYS A 153 -44.35 -28.14 2.24
N ALA A 154 -44.34 -28.72 3.45
CA ALA A 154 -44.96 -29.98 3.94
C ALA A 154 -44.85 -31.33 3.18
N ASN A 155 -44.43 -32.33 3.98
CA ASN A 155 -44.94 -33.71 4.15
C ASN A 155 -44.39 -34.94 3.36
N THR A 156 -43.99 -35.93 4.16
CA THR A 156 -44.19 -37.41 4.03
C THR A 156 -43.18 -38.28 3.25
N GLY A 157 -42.41 -39.08 4.01
CA GLY A 157 -42.50 -40.56 4.02
C GLY A 157 -41.78 -41.43 2.95
N GLN A 158 -41.02 -42.40 3.49
CA GLN A 158 -40.79 -43.80 3.03
C GLN A 158 -39.45 -44.22 2.36
N ASN A 159 -39.02 -45.40 2.83
CA ASN A 159 -37.82 -46.19 2.59
C ASN A 159 -37.78 -46.93 1.23
N SER A 160 -36.58 -47.33 0.78
CA SER A 160 -36.26 -48.73 0.40
C SER A 160 -34.78 -48.93 0.02
N ASN A 161 -34.29 -50.15 0.28
CA ASN A 161 -32.91 -50.66 0.27
C ASN A 161 -32.51 -51.34 -1.07
N GLN A 162 -31.19 -51.48 -1.32
CA GLN A 162 -30.44 -52.68 -1.83
C GLN A 162 -29.02 -52.25 -2.33
N GLU A 163 -27.90 -52.56 -1.65
CA GLU A 163 -26.95 -53.73 -1.77
C GLU A 163 -26.35 -53.97 -3.19
N ASN A 164 -25.05 -54.25 -3.48
CA ASN A 164 -23.79 -54.52 -2.74
C ASN A 164 -22.52 -54.53 -3.69
N LYS A 165 -21.37 -54.01 -3.20
CA LYS A 165 -19.91 -54.35 -3.42
C LYS A 165 -19.16 -54.25 -4.79
N PRO A 166 -17.80 -54.16 -4.84
CA PRO A 166 -16.79 -53.99 -3.76
C PRO A 166 -15.79 -52.80 -3.90
N LEU A 167 -15.16 -52.54 -2.76
CA LEU A 167 -13.97 -51.72 -2.45
C LEU A 167 -12.87 -51.66 -3.54
N LYS A 168 -12.45 -50.43 -3.87
CA LYS A 168 -11.04 -50.07 -4.08
C LYS A 168 -10.82 -48.67 -3.52
N ASP A 169 -10.39 -48.64 -2.27
CA ASP A 169 -9.90 -47.45 -1.59
C ASP A 169 -8.56 -47.02 -2.20
N THR A 170 -8.56 -45.92 -2.96
CA THR A 170 -7.39 -45.04 -3.08
C THR A 170 -7.86 -43.61 -2.87
N ASN A 171 -8.10 -43.28 -1.60
CA ASN A 171 -8.17 -41.93 -1.09
C ASN A 171 -6.81 -41.24 -1.27
N THR A 172 -6.67 -40.26 -2.15
CA THR A 172 -5.65 -39.20 -1.96
C THR A 172 -6.08 -37.86 -2.59
N ASP A 173 -7.28 -37.39 -2.30
CA ASP A 173 -7.56 -35.95 -2.33
C ASP A 173 -8.02 -35.50 -0.95
N ARG A 174 -7.09 -35.63 0.00
CA ARG A 174 -7.19 -34.93 1.28
C ARG A 174 -7.00 -33.44 1.01
N SER A 175 -8.10 -32.70 1.16
CA SER A 175 -8.16 -31.39 1.78
C SER A 175 -6.81 -30.97 2.38
N LYS A 176 -6.14 -29.99 1.76
CA LYS A 176 -4.94 -29.34 2.33
C LYS A 176 -5.36 -28.50 3.53
N ASN A 177 -5.68 -29.19 4.62
CA ASN A 177 -5.88 -28.63 5.93
C ASN A 177 -4.53 -28.10 6.43
N GLY A 178 -4.40 -26.79 6.62
CA GLY A 178 -3.54 -26.15 7.62
C GLY A 178 -2.13 -26.71 7.81
N LEU A 179 -1.41 -27.01 6.73
CA LEU A 179 -0.01 -27.40 6.82
C LEU A 179 0.79 -26.20 7.32
N GLU A 180 1.49 -26.33 8.45
CA GLU A 180 2.39 -25.27 8.91
C GLU A 180 3.39 -24.95 7.78
N PRO A 181 3.57 -23.67 7.41
CA PRO A 181 4.39 -23.33 6.25
C PRO A 181 5.81 -23.82 6.49
N THR A 182 6.37 -24.50 5.49
CA THR A 182 7.75 -24.98 5.56
C THR A 182 8.71 -23.80 5.73
N VAL A 183 9.90 -24.07 6.24
CA VAL A 183 10.97 -23.09 6.42
C VAL A 183 11.22 -22.30 5.12
N TRP A 184 11.22 -23.00 3.98
CA TRP A 184 11.38 -22.41 2.66
C TRP A 184 10.21 -21.54 2.23
N ASP A 185 8.97 -21.94 2.55
CA ASP A 185 7.79 -21.12 2.28
C ASP A 185 7.86 -19.80 3.04
N LYS A 186 8.28 -19.83 4.32
CA LYS A 186 8.45 -18.61 5.15
C LYS A 186 9.48 -17.65 4.53
N ILE A 187 10.61 -18.18 4.07
CA ILE A 187 11.65 -17.39 3.40
C ILE A 187 11.12 -16.80 2.09
N LYS A 188 10.42 -17.60 1.27
CA LYS A 188 9.80 -17.14 0.03
C LYS A 188 8.78 -16.03 0.29
N TYR A 189 7.93 -16.18 1.30
CA TYR A 189 6.95 -15.16 1.67
C TYR A 189 7.59 -13.85 2.15
N PHE A 190 8.73 -13.93 2.84
CA PHE A 190 9.49 -12.75 3.27
C PHE A 190 9.99 -11.92 2.10
N TYR A 191 10.70 -12.54 1.15
CA TYR A 191 11.26 -11.83 0.00
C TYR A 191 10.20 -11.34 -1.01
N GLN A 192 8.99 -11.93 -0.98
CA GLN A 192 7.86 -11.42 -1.78
C GLN A 192 7.06 -10.29 -1.08
N ALA A 193 7.44 -9.86 0.12
CA ALA A 193 6.77 -8.76 0.81
C ALA A 193 7.12 -7.41 0.14
N PRO A 194 6.13 -6.52 -0.12
CA PRO A 194 6.38 -5.23 -0.75
C PRO A 194 7.43 -4.38 -0.02
N VAL A 195 7.43 -4.42 1.31
CA VAL A 195 8.44 -3.73 2.14
C VAL A 195 9.86 -4.23 1.84
N VAL A 196 10.06 -5.54 1.72
CA VAL A 196 11.38 -6.14 1.46
C VAL A 196 11.83 -5.85 0.04
N ILE A 197 10.92 -5.94 -0.94
CA ILE A 197 11.19 -5.58 -2.34
C ILE A 197 11.55 -4.10 -2.44
N CYS A 198 10.84 -3.21 -1.73
CA CYS A 198 11.14 -1.78 -1.70
C CYS A 198 12.53 -1.52 -1.14
N PHE A 199 12.87 -2.08 0.03
CA PHE A 199 14.22 -1.96 0.58
C PHE A 199 15.27 -2.56 -0.36
N HIS A 200 15.03 -3.75 -0.92
CA HIS A 200 15.93 -4.37 -1.89
C HIS A 200 16.16 -3.47 -3.10
N ASN A 201 15.11 -2.90 -3.70
CA ASN A 201 15.23 -1.98 -4.83
C ASN A 201 15.96 -0.68 -4.49
N VAL A 202 15.80 -0.18 -3.25
CA VAL A 202 16.51 1.02 -2.77
C VAL A 202 18.01 0.74 -2.63
N PHE A 203 18.40 -0.44 -2.11
CA PHE A 203 19.81 -0.80 -1.92
C PHE A 203 20.46 -1.36 -3.19
N TRP A 204 19.69 -2.06 -4.01
CA TRP A 204 20.11 -2.77 -5.20
C TRP A 204 19.19 -2.31 -6.33
N SER A 205 19.55 -1.18 -6.95
CA SER A 205 18.82 -0.55 -8.05
C SER A 205 18.81 -1.46 -9.30
N THR A 206 18.03 -2.55 -9.25
CA THR A 206 17.95 -3.54 -10.32
C THR A 206 16.49 -3.86 -10.61
N SER A 207 15.76 -2.93 -11.21
CA SER A 207 14.64 -3.32 -12.07
C SER A 207 14.21 -2.25 -13.06
N SER A 208 14.48 -2.50 -14.35
CA SER A 208 13.69 -2.19 -15.57
C SER A 208 14.60 -2.20 -16.80
N LYS A 209 14.03 -2.62 -17.94
CA LYS A 209 14.71 -3.06 -19.17
C LYS A 209 14.96 -1.97 -20.23
N ASP A 210 14.89 -0.69 -19.90
CA ASP A 210 15.41 0.38 -20.77
C ASP A 210 15.99 1.51 -19.92
N ILE A 211 17.29 1.78 -20.07
CA ILE A 211 18.01 2.80 -19.29
C ILE A 211 17.53 4.21 -19.67
N ALA A 212 17.19 4.43 -20.93
CA ALA A 212 16.74 5.73 -21.44
C ALA A 212 15.39 6.15 -20.88
N SER A 213 14.41 5.23 -20.82
CA SER A 213 13.09 5.51 -20.25
C SER A 213 13.14 5.74 -18.74
N LYS A 214 14.04 5.02 -18.05
CA LYS A 214 14.35 5.27 -16.63
C LYS A 214 14.95 6.65 -16.41
N PHE A 215 15.94 7.04 -17.21
CA PHE A 215 16.58 8.35 -17.08
C PHE A 215 15.59 9.48 -17.35
N TYR A 216 14.74 9.32 -18.36
CA TYR A 216 13.65 10.26 -18.64
C TYR A 216 12.67 10.39 -17.48
N ASN A 217 12.21 9.26 -16.93
CA ASN A 217 11.32 9.26 -15.77
C ASN A 217 12.01 9.78 -14.49
N TYR A 218 13.32 9.56 -14.36
CA TYR A 218 14.13 10.04 -13.25
C TYR A 218 14.27 11.57 -13.28
N ILE A 219 14.57 12.15 -14.45
CA ILE A 219 14.68 13.61 -14.65
C ILE A 219 13.33 14.32 -14.47
N LYS A 220 12.22 13.64 -14.78
CA LYS A 220 10.87 14.20 -14.61
C LYS A 220 10.55 14.53 -13.14
N ASP A 221 11.20 13.88 -12.18
CA ASP A 221 11.02 14.16 -10.76
C ASP A 221 11.85 15.40 -10.35
N GLY A 222 11.14 16.43 -9.85
CA GLY A 222 11.73 17.68 -9.38
C GLY A 222 12.78 17.51 -8.28
N TRP A 223 12.71 16.43 -7.50
CA TRP A 223 13.71 16.16 -6.46
C TRP A 223 14.98 15.50 -7.01
N ASN A 224 14.87 14.77 -8.11
CA ASN A 224 16.03 14.13 -8.74
C ASN A 224 16.83 15.13 -9.58
N ILE A 225 16.19 16.16 -10.15
CA ILE A 225 16.92 17.22 -10.85
C ILE A 225 17.83 18.02 -9.90
N ILE A 226 17.37 18.27 -8.66
CA ILE A 226 18.18 18.94 -7.62
C ILE A 226 19.39 18.07 -7.24
N ASP A 227 19.20 16.76 -7.10
CA ASP A 227 20.30 15.82 -6.83
C ASP A 227 21.35 15.81 -7.96
N ILE A 228 20.91 15.75 -9.22
CA ILE A 228 21.81 15.82 -10.39
C ILE A 228 22.58 17.14 -10.38
N ALA A 229 21.90 18.26 -10.15
CA ALA A 229 22.52 19.58 -10.07
C ALA A 229 23.55 19.66 -8.94
N THR A 230 23.27 19.03 -7.79
CA THR A 230 24.18 18.95 -6.63
C THR A 230 25.45 18.16 -6.99
N VAL A 231 25.30 17.01 -7.64
CA VAL A 231 26.45 16.20 -8.09
C VAL A 231 27.29 16.98 -9.12
N PHE A 232 26.64 17.67 -10.06
CA PHE A 232 27.34 18.48 -11.05
C PHE A 232 28.09 19.67 -10.41
N LEU A 233 27.47 20.37 -9.47
CA LEU A 233 28.10 21.45 -8.71
C LEU A 233 29.30 20.96 -7.89
N PHE A 234 29.20 19.76 -7.31
CA PHE A 234 30.32 19.11 -6.63
C PHE A 234 31.49 18.84 -7.58
N LEU A 235 31.21 18.29 -8.77
CA LEU A 235 32.24 18.01 -9.78
C LEU A 235 32.93 19.29 -10.25
N ILE A 236 32.18 20.38 -10.48
CA ILE A 236 32.76 21.69 -10.80
C ILE A 236 33.66 22.18 -9.66
N GLY A 237 33.19 22.13 -8.41
CA GLY A 237 34.02 22.50 -7.25
C GLY A 237 35.31 21.67 -7.16
N MET A 238 35.23 20.38 -7.47
CA MET A 238 36.40 19.48 -7.50
C MET A 238 37.36 19.82 -8.64
N ILE A 239 36.86 20.13 -9.84
CA ILE A 239 37.70 20.53 -10.98
C ILE A 239 38.40 21.87 -10.66
N LEU A 240 37.68 22.85 -10.12
CA LEU A 240 38.24 24.14 -9.70
C LEU A 240 39.34 23.99 -8.63
N ARG A 241 39.22 22.97 -7.78
CA ARG A 241 40.24 22.65 -6.76
C ARG A 241 41.48 21.96 -7.32
N ILE A 242 41.33 21.17 -8.40
CA ILE A 242 42.46 20.50 -9.07
C ILE A 242 43.28 21.50 -9.89
N VAL A 243 42.65 22.57 -10.38
CA VAL A 243 43.34 23.69 -11.02
C VAL A 243 44.05 24.49 -9.94
N ASP A 244 45.37 24.31 -9.85
CA ASP A 244 46.26 24.83 -8.79
C ASP A 244 46.52 26.35 -8.93
N ASN A 245 45.44 27.14 -9.02
CA ASN A 245 45.46 28.59 -9.13
C ASN A 245 44.88 29.23 -7.85
N PRO A 246 45.59 30.17 -7.20
CA PRO A 246 45.19 30.72 -5.90
C PRO A 246 43.85 31.49 -5.95
N GLU A 247 43.54 32.22 -7.02
CA GLU A 247 42.26 32.93 -7.18
C GLU A 247 41.07 31.97 -7.40
N VAL A 248 41.34 30.80 -7.99
CA VAL A 248 40.33 29.77 -8.30
C VAL A 248 40.04 28.90 -7.07
N ALA A 249 41.01 28.75 -6.17
CA ALA A 249 40.88 28.01 -4.92
C ALA A 249 39.85 28.64 -3.97
N ASP A 250 39.82 29.96 -3.84
CA ASP A 250 38.82 30.68 -3.04
C ASP A 250 37.41 30.49 -3.61
N SER A 251 37.29 30.51 -4.93
CA SER A 251 36.03 30.25 -5.64
C SER A 251 35.53 28.81 -5.42
N ALA A 252 36.42 27.82 -5.39
CA ALA A 252 36.08 26.41 -5.12
C ALA A 252 35.51 26.22 -3.70
N LEU A 253 36.01 26.96 -2.70
CA LEU A 253 35.49 26.91 -1.34
C LEU A 253 34.05 27.42 -1.26
N VAL A 254 33.75 28.53 -1.95
CA VAL A 254 32.39 29.07 -2.03
C VAL A 254 31.46 28.08 -2.73
N VAL A 255 31.89 27.48 -3.85
CA VAL A 255 31.13 26.46 -4.58
C VAL A 255 30.83 25.24 -3.70
N HIS A 256 31.80 24.75 -2.92
CA HIS A 256 31.56 23.67 -1.98
C HIS A 256 30.66 24.07 -0.81
N GLY A 257 30.72 25.31 -0.34
CA GLY A 257 29.80 25.85 0.67
C GLY A 257 28.35 25.87 0.17
N VAL A 258 28.11 26.32 -1.06
CA VAL A 258 26.79 26.27 -1.68
C VAL A 258 26.34 24.82 -1.88
N ASN A 259 27.26 23.94 -2.30
CA ASN A 259 26.99 22.52 -2.49
C ASN A 259 26.55 21.82 -1.19
N LEU A 260 27.12 22.22 -0.05
CA LEU A 260 26.72 21.72 1.27
C LEU A 260 25.26 22.08 1.61
N ILE A 261 24.80 23.29 1.23
CA ILE A 261 23.42 23.72 1.43
C ILE A 261 22.45 22.81 0.66
N THR A 262 22.77 22.47 -0.59
CA THR A 262 21.97 21.52 -1.39
C THR A 262 21.93 20.12 -0.79
N PHE A 263 23.03 19.63 -0.20
CA PHE A 263 23.02 18.36 0.55
C PHE A 263 22.09 18.41 1.78
N TYR A 264 22.04 19.53 2.51
CA TYR A 264 21.09 19.68 3.62
C TYR A 264 19.63 19.69 3.15
N LEU A 265 19.32 20.28 1.99
CA LEU A 265 17.98 20.20 1.40
C LEU A 265 17.58 18.75 1.06
N ARG A 266 18.52 17.92 0.60
CA ARG A 266 18.25 16.49 0.35
C ARG A 266 17.99 15.71 1.64
N LEU A 267 18.68 16.03 2.73
CA LEU A 267 18.41 15.45 4.04
C LEU A 267 16.99 15.80 4.54
N LEU A 268 16.52 17.02 4.30
CA LEU A 268 15.13 17.42 4.61
C LEU A 268 14.11 16.58 3.83
N HIS A 269 14.38 16.30 2.55
CA HIS A 269 13.52 15.43 1.73
C HIS A 269 13.43 14.00 2.31
N ILE A 270 14.54 13.42 2.77
CA ILE A 270 14.53 12.09 3.42
C ILE A 270 13.69 12.14 4.72
N PHE A 271 13.78 13.23 5.49
CA PHE A 271 12.97 13.41 6.69
C PHE A 271 11.48 13.63 6.43
N SER A 272 11.08 13.96 5.19
CA SER A 272 9.67 14.08 4.81
C SER A 272 8.89 12.75 4.96
N VAL A 273 9.58 11.61 4.82
CA VAL A 273 8.99 10.27 4.96
C VAL A 273 8.84 9.85 6.43
N HIS A 274 9.47 10.59 7.36
CA HIS A 274 9.41 10.25 8.77
C HIS A 274 8.04 10.60 9.38
N LYS A 275 7.41 9.64 10.07
CA LYS A 275 6.04 9.75 10.62
C LYS A 275 5.77 11.02 11.46
N VAL A 276 6.80 11.56 12.13
CA VAL A 276 6.68 12.74 13.01
C VAL A 276 7.14 14.04 12.34
N LEU A 277 8.14 13.98 11.45
CA LEU A 277 8.77 15.16 10.85
C LEU A 277 8.10 15.53 9.51
N GLY A 278 7.59 14.54 8.78
CA GLY A 278 6.90 14.73 7.51
C GLY A 278 5.74 15.72 7.57
N PRO A 279 4.75 15.56 8.49
CA PRO A 279 3.64 16.51 8.59
C PRO A 279 4.09 17.95 8.90
N LYS A 280 5.15 18.12 9.72
CA LYS A 280 5.71 19.44 10.05
C LYS A 280 6.36 20.09 8.82
N LEU A 281 7.12 19.33 8.05
CA LEU A 281 7.75 19.82 6.82
C LEU A 281 6.70 20.25 5.78
N VAL A 282 5.66 19.43 5.60
CA VAL A 282 4.54 19.74 4.68
C VAL A 282 3.78 21.01 5.10
N MET A 283 3.63 21.24 6.41
CA MET A 283 2.99 22.45 6.95
C MET A 283 3.80 23.71 6.60
N ILE A 284 5.13 23.66 6.75
CA ILE A 284 6.03 24.77 6.39
C ILE A 284 5.92 25.10 4.90
N ILE A 285 5.99 24.08 4.04
CA ILE A 285 5.87 24.24 2.57
C ILE A 285 4.52 24.85 2.18
N HIS A 286 3.42 24.44 2.84
CA HIS A 286 2.10 25.02 2.58
C HIS A 286 1.96 26.45 3.09
N MET A 287 2.66 26.83 4.16
CA MET A 287 2.66 28.21 4.65
C MET A 287 3.43 29.15 3.72
N GLU A 288 4.50 28.68 3.10
CA GLU A 288 5.25 29.45 2.11
C GLU A 288 4.43 29.72 0.85
N LYS A 289 3.71 28.71 0.32
CA LYS A 289 2.88 28.85 -0.88
C LYS A 289 1.64 29.76 -0.72
N LYS A 290 1.29 30.14 0.50
CA LYS A 290 0.15 31.03 0.80
C LYS A 290 0.55 32.50 0.97
N LYS A 291 1.85 32.82 0.91
CA LYS A 291 2.35 34.18 0.77
C LYS A 291 2.42 34.56 -0.71
#